data_AF-A0A942UHK6-F1
#
_entry.id   AF-A0A942UHK6-F1
#
_cell.length_a   1.000
_cell.length_b   1.000
_cell.length_c   1.000
_cell.angle_alpha   90.00
_cell.angle_beta   90.00
_cell.angle_gamma   90.00
#
_symmetry.space_group_name_H-M   'P 1'
#
loop_
_entity.id
_entity.type
_entity.pdbx_description
1 polymer ?
#
loop_
_entity_poly.entity_id
_entity_poly.type
_entity_poly.pdbx_seq_one_letter_code
_entity_poly.pdbx_strand_id
1 'polypeptide(L)' 'MRTLRQINAVCEKIIQSDMPNRVKTHKLTKLMTEMEKKFQIPLTRNEHWERENEAILALYRKLWRCRDL' A
#
# COMPACT_ATOMS: atom_id res chain seq x y z
N MET A 1 3.91 -13.74 6.28
CA MET A 1 3.65 -12.60 5.36
C MET A 1 2.27 -12.02 5.64
N ARG A 2 2.08 -10.68 5.61
CA ARG A 2 0.81 -10.04 5.98
C ARG A 2 -0.29 -10.24 4.94
N THR A 3 -1.53 -10.50 5.33
CA THR A 3 -2.69 -10.53 4.42
C THR A 3 -3.10 -9.12 4.00
N LEU A 4 -3.95 -8.99 2.96
CA LEU A 4 -4.44 -7.69 2.50
C LEU A 4 -5.13 -6.89 3.61
N ARG A 5 -5.94 -7.58 4.43
CA ARG A 5 -6.60 -7.00 5.62
C ARG A 5 -5.59 -6.51 6.66
N GLN A 6 -4.53 -7.28 6.91
CA GLN A 6 -3.47 -6.87 7.84
C GLN A 6 -2.70 -5.66 7.31
N ILE A 7 -2.45 -5.59 6.00
CA ILE A 7 -1.80 -4.44 5.37
C ILE A 7 -2.67 -3.19 5.50
N ASN A 8 -3.98 -3.28 5.26
CA ASN A 8 -4.89 -2.15 5.47
C ASN A 8 -4.90 -1.67 6.93
N ALA A 9 -4.95 -2.59 7.89
CA ALA A 9 -4.91 -2.24 9.31
C ALA A 9 -3.58 -1.56 9.71
N VAL A 10 -2.45 -1.99 9.15
CA VAL A 10 -1.15 -1.34 9.39
C VAL A 10 -1.11 0.06 8.76
N CYS A 11 -1.65 0.22 7.55
CA CYS A 11 -1.79 1.52 6.88
C CYS A 11 -2.56 2.51 7.77
N GLU A 12 -3.74 2.12 8.25
CA GLU A 12 -4.59 2.95 9.10
C GLU A 12 -3.89 3.34 10.40
N LYS A 13 -3.18 2.40 11.04
CA LYS A 13 -2.36 2.69 12.23
C LYS A 13 -1.24 3.68 11.95
N ILE A 14 -0.60 3.63 10.78
CA ILE A 14 0.45 4.60 10.43
C ILE A 14 -0.16 5.99 10.22
N ILE A 15 -1.29 6.08 9.52
CA ILE A 15 -1.98 7.35 9.25
C ILE A 15 -2.41 8.02 10.56
N GLN A 16 -3.03 7.26 11.47
CA GLN A 16 -3.58 7.74 12.74
C GLN A 16 -2.53 8.00 13.82
N SER A 17 -1.28 7.57 13.63
CA SER A 17 -0.23 7.78 14.63
C SER A 17 0.21 9.25 14.72
N ASP A 18 0.76 9.66 15.86
CA ASP A 18 1.40 10.97 16.04
C ASP A 18 2.86 11.02 15.53
N MET A 19 3.25 10.08 14.66
CA MET A 19 4.59 10.07 14.07
C MET A 19 4.79 11.27 13.12
N PRO A 20 6.01 11.81 12.99
CA PRO A 20 6.31 12.82 11.99
C PRO A 20 5.99 12.33 10.57
N ASN A 21 5.56 13.22 9.68
CA ASN A 21 5.19 12.86 8.30
C ASN A 21 6.32 12.10 7.59
N ARG A 22 7.58 12.52 7.73
CA ARG A 22 8.73 11.80 7.16
C ARG A 22 8.79 10.33 7.59
N VAL A 23 8.46 10.03 8.84
CA VAL A 23 8.44 8.67 9.38
C VAL A 23 7.23 7.90 8.83
N LYS A 24 6.06 8.54 8.73
CA LYS A 24 4.87 7.95 8.10
C LYS A 24 5.15 7.58 6.64
N THR A 25 5.66 8.52 5.85
CA THR A 25 6.04 8.31 4.43
C THR A 25 7.02 7.13 4.29
N HIS A 26 8.05 7.04 5.13
CA HIS A 26 9.00 5.92 5.10
C HIS A 26 8.32 4.57 5.39
N LYS A 27 7.46 4.52 6.41
CA LYS A 27 6.73 3.29 6.77
C LYS A 27 5.72 2.87 5.70
N LEU A 28 4.99 3.82 5.13
CA LEU A 28 4.06 3.57 4.03
C LEU A 28 4.80 3.08 2.77
N THR A 29 5.95 3.67 2.44
CA THR A 29 6.78 3.23 1.32
C THR A 29 7.24 1.78 1.50
N LYS A 30 7.73 1.42 2.70
CA LYS A 30 8.08 0.02 3.00
C LYS A 30 6.90 -0.93 2.86
N LEU A 31 5.70 -0.50 3.26
CA LEU A 31 4.48 -1.30 3.15
C LEU A 31 4.04 -1.48 1.69
N MET A 32 4.22 -0.47 0.85
CA MET A 32 4.00 -0.56 -0.59
C MET A 32 4.98 -1.53 -1.26
N THR A 33 6.27 -1.47 -0.91
CA THR A 33 7.27 -2.42 -1.42
C THR A 33 6.96 -3.87 -0.98
N GLU A 34 6.40 -4.07 0.21
CA GLU A 34 5.90 -5.40 0.62
C GLU A 34 4.76 -5.87 -0.29
N MET A 35 3.80 -4.98 -0.62
CA MET A 35 2.69 -5.29 -1.52
C MET A 35 3.15 -5.60 -2.94
N GLU A 36 4.06 -4.81 -3.51
CA GLU A 36 4.62 -5.01 -4.84
C GLU A 36 5.22 -6.40 -4.98
N LYS A 37 6.05 -6.81 -4.01
CA LYS A 37 6.69 -8.13 -4.00
C LYS A 37 5.68 -9.25 -3.79
N LYS A 38 4.74 -9.06 -2.86
CA LYS A 38 3.81 -10.12 -2.46
C LYS A 38 2.74 -10.39 -3.51
N PHE A 39 2.15 -9.34 -4.08
CA PHE A 39 1.04 -9.45 -5.02
C PHE A 39 1.48 -9.29 -6.48
N GLN A 40 2.80 -9.23 -6.71
CA GLN A 40 3.40 -9.07 -8.04
C GLN A 40 2.80 -7.88 -8.79
N ILE A 41 2.62 -6.76 -8.08
CA ILE A 41 2.00 -5.55 -8.64
C ILE A 41 2.89 -5.06 -9.78
N PRO A 42 2.37 -4.97 -11.03
CA PRO A 42 3.13 -4.46 -12.16
C PRO A 42 3.52 -2.99 -11.95
N LEU A 43 4.76 -2.65 -12.29
CA LEU A 43 5.26 -1.26 -12.25
C LEU A 43 4.64 -0.39 -13.35
N THR A 44 4.15 -1.02 -14.41
CA THR A 44 3.47 -0.39 -15.55
C THR A 44 2.02 -0.85 -15.60
N ARG A 45 1.14 -0.07 -16.23
CA ARG A 45 -0.27 -0.43 -16.43
C ARG A 45 -0.39 -1.84 -17.02
N ASN A 46 -1.22 -2.67 -16.40
CA ASN A 46 -1.53 -4.02 -16.86
C ASN A 46 -3.01 -4.29 -16.61
N GLU A 47 -3.82 -4.08 -17.64
CA GLU A 47 -5.28 -4.12 -17.51
C GLU A 47 -5.82 -5.50 -17.10
N HIS A 48 -5.15 -6.57 -17.52
CA HIS A 48 -5.53 -7.93 -17.16
C HIS A 48 -5.30 -8.17 -15.66
N TRP A 49 -4.10 -7.83 -15.16
CA TRP A 49 -3.80 -7.93 -13.74
C TRP A 49 -4.70 -7.02 -12.90
N GLU A 50 -4.96 -5.79 -13.35
CA GLU A 50 -5.79 -4.82 -12.62
C GLU A 50 -7.23 -5.32 -12.44
N ARG A 51 -7.82 -5.95 -13.46
CA ARG A 51 -9.17 -6.54 -13.40
C ARG A 51 -9.27 -7.70 -12.41
N GLU A 52 -8.23 -8.52 -12.29
CA GLU A 52 -8.23 -9.66 -11.37
C GLU A 52 -7.88 -9.26 -9.93
N ASN A 53 -7.22 -8.11 -9.75
CA ASN A 53 -6.64 -7.69 -8.47
C ASN A 53 -7.17 -6.34 -7.98
N GLU A 54 -8.41 -5.99 -8.32
CA GLU A 54 -9.02 -4.70 -8.01
C GLU A 54 -8.89 -4.30 -6.53
N ALA A 55 -9.10 -5.24 -5.60
CA ALA A 55 -8.98 -5.00 -4.17
C ALA A 55 -7.54 -4.66 -3.72
N ILE A 56 -6.54 -5.33 -4.32
CA ILE A 56 -5.12 -5.06 -4.06
C ILE A 56 -4.76 -3.69 -4.62
N LEU A 57 -5.19 -3.40 -5.85
CA LEU A 57 -4.94 -2.13 -6.52
C LEU A 57 -5.59 -0.95 -5.78
N ALA A 58 -6.82 -1.12 -5.29
CA ALA A 58 -7.51 -0.10 -4.49
C ALA A 58 -6.74 0.23 -3.21
N LEU A 59 -6.24 -0.79 -2.49
CA LEU A 59 -5.44 -0.57 -1.28
C LEU A 59 -4.08 0.06 -1.60
N TYR A 60 -3.42 -0.38 -2.67
CA TYR A 60 -2.14 0.17 -3.11
C TYR A 60 -2.27 1.65 -3.50
N ARG A 61 -3.35 2.02 -4.20
CA ARG A 61 -3.69 3.42 -4.52
C ARG A 61 -3.97 4.25 -3.26
N LYS A 62 -4.68 3.68 -2.27
CA LYS A 62 -4.90 4.32 -0.95
C LYS A 62 -3.57 4.64 -0.27
N LEU A 63 -2.66 3.67 -0.22
CA LEU A 63 -1.30 3.84 0.34
C LEU A 63 -0.51 4.92 -0.37
N TRP A 64 -0.53 4.92 -1.70
CA TRP A 64 0.18 5.91 -2.52
C TRP A 64 -0.30 7.33 -2.20
N ARG A 65 -1.62 7.55 -2.11
CA ARG A 65 -2.19 8.86 -1.73
C ARG A 65 -1.80 9.28 -0.32
N CYS A 66 -1.85 8.35 0.65
CA CYS A 66 -1.51 8.67 2.04
C CYS A 66 -0.02 8.98 2.25
N ARG A 67 0.86 8.47 1.38
CA ARG A 67 2.30 8.76 1.42
C ARG A 67 2.62 10.18 0.97
N ASP A 68 1.79 10.74 0.08
CA ASP A 68 1.99 12.03 -0.60
C ASP A 68 1.26 13.21 0.11
N LEU A 69 0.70 12.96 1.29
CA LEU A 69 0.12 13.94 2.22
C LEU A 69 1.14 14.39 3.28
#